data_AF-A0A091AGY8-F1
#
_entry.id   AF-A0A091AGY8-F1
#
_cell.length_a   1.000
_cell.length_b   1.000
_cell.length_c   1.000
_cell.angle_alpha   90.00
_cell.angle_beta   90.00
_cell.angle_gamma   90.00
#
_symmetry.space_group_name_H-M   'P 1'
#
loop_
_entity.id
_entity.type
_entity.pdbx_description
1 polymer ?
#
loop_
_entity_poly.entity_id
_entity_poly.type
_entity_poly.pdbx_seq_one_letter_code
_entity_poly.pdbx_strand_id
1 'polypeptide(L)'
;MEMTVYNPQKGRLETLDVEINNNNTTWFNNGRTPRDIRMITDYRGGIIMAEFDDTYPIWIDDVTRTDIGFNAQKAKKLKRQFE
;
A
#
# COMPACT_ATOMS: atom_id res chain seq x y z
N MET A 1 11.32 0.51 9.92
CA MET A 1 10.78 1.82 10.34
C MET A 1 9.35 1.63 10.76
N GLU A 2 8.89 2.35 11.78
CA GLU A 2 7.50 2.23 12.23
C GLU A 2 6.56 2.99 11.29
N MET A 3 5.48 2.33 10.88
CA MET A 3 4.44 2.90 10.01
C MET A 3 3.07 2.47 10.50
N THR A 4 2.20 3.44 10.78
CA THR A 4 0.80 3.19 11.13
C THR A 4 -0.01 3.01 9.85
N VAL A 5 -0.69 1.87 9.73
CA VAL A 5 -1.50 1.51 8.55
C VAL A 5 -2.91 1.12 8.98
N TYR A 6 -3.87 1.25 8.07
CA TYR A 6 -5.20 0.67 8.24
C TYR A 6 -5.22 -0.77 7.70
N ASN A 7 -5.69 -1.71 8.53
CA ASN A 7 -5.94 -3.10 8.14
C ASN A 7 -7.46 -3.30 7.98
N PRO A 8 -7.99 -3.36 6.75
CA PRO A 8 -9.42 -3.54 6.54
C PRO A 8 -9.91 -4.93 6.93
N GLN A 9 -9.07 -5.98 6.87
CA GLN A 9 -9.44 -7.32 7.35
C GLN A 9 -9.73 -7.35 8.86
N LYS A 10 -9.09 -6.46 9.63
CA LYS A 10 -9.32 -6.32 11.09
C LYS A 10 -10.16 -5.11 11.48
N GLY A 11 -10.47 -4.23 10.53
CA GLY A 11 -11.20 -2.99 10.76
C GLY A 11 -10.51 -2.00 11.71
N ARG A 12 -9.18 -1.99 11.81
CA ARG A 12 -8.43 -1.13 12.75
C ARG A 12 -7.07 -0.67 12.23
N LEU A 13 -6.51 0.36 12.87
CA LEU A 13 -5.13 0.78 12.65
C LEU A 13 -4.15 -0.18 13.35
N GLU A 14 -3.02 -0.45 12.71
CA GLU A 14 -1.92 -1.24 13.25
C GLU A 14 -0.59 -0.51 12.98
N THR A 15 0.31 -0.50 13.97
CA THR A 15 1.69 0.00 13.79
C THR A 15 2.57 -1.17 13.39
N LEU A 16 3.16 -1.08 12.20
CA LEU A 16 4.02 -2.10 11.62
C LEU A 16 5.47 -1.62 11.62
N ASP A 17 6.41 -2.50 11.93
CA ASP A 17 7.82 -2.26 11.60
C ASP A 17 8.08 -2.76 10.18
N VAL A 18 8.22 -1.81 9.25
CA VAL A 18 8.34 -2.04 7.81
C VAL A 18 9.70 -1.55 7.35
N GLU A 19 10.44 -2.41 6.64
CA GLU A 19 11.61 -1.98 5.89
C GLU A 19 11.17 -1.49 4.50
N ILE A 20 11.57 -0.29 4.10
CA ILE A 20 11.31 0.24 2.76
C ILE A 20 12.62 0.25 1.99
N ASN A 21 12.70 -0.53 0.91
CA ASN A 21 13.87 -0.59 0.05
C ASN A 21 13.49 -0.85 -1.41
N ASN A 22 14.46 -0.77 -2.32
CA ASN A 22 14.20 -0.96 -3.76
C ASN A 22 13.76 -2.39 -4.12
N ASN A 23 14.01 -3.36 -3.24
CA ASN A 23 13.68 -4.76 -3.50
C ASN A 23 12.23 -5.07 -3.17
N ASN A 24 11.59 -4.39 -2.22
CA ASN A 24 10.20 -4.66 -1.82
C ASN A 24 9.22 -3.52 -2.13
N THR A 25 9.71 -2.33 -2.45
CA THR A 25 8.87 -1.16 -2.73
C THR A 25 8.93 -0.75 -4.20
N THR A 26 7.77 -0.45 -4.77
CA THR A 26 7.66 0.26 -6.05
C THR A 26 7.11 1.66 -5.79
N TRP A 27 7.88 2.66 -6.19
CA TRP A 27 7.50 4.07 -6.11
C TRP A 27 6.93 4.55 -7.44
N PHE A 28 5.85 5.32 -7.37
CA PHE A 28 5.18 5.90 -8.52
C PHE A 28 5.40 7.41 -8.54
N ASN A 29 5.70 7.96 -9.72
CA ASN A 29 5.89 9.40 -9.92
C ASN A 29 4.85 9.96 -10.89
N ASN A 30 3.63 9.44 -10.83
CA ASN A 30 2.57 9.62 -11.83
C ASN A 30 1.87 10.99 -11.72
N GLY A 31 2.48 11.96 -11.04
CA GLY A 31 1.83 13.18 -10.54
C GLY A 31 1.41 13.05 -9.07
N ARG A 32 1.30 14.18 -8.36
CA ARG A 32 0.92 14.26 -6.94
C ARG A 32 -0.58 14.54 -6.76
N THR A 33 -1.43 13.86 -7.51
CA THR A 33 -2.87 13.98 -7.33
C THR A 33 -3.25 13.31 -6.00
N PRO A 34 -4.07 13.94 -5.14
CA PRO A 34 -4.60 13.27 -3.95
C PRO A 34 -5.28 11.95 -4.31
N ARG A 35 -5.19 10.94 -3.42
CA ARG A 35 -5.69 9.57 -3.63
C ARG A 35 -5.11 8.79 -4.81
N ASP A 36 -4.05 9.28 -5.47
CA ASP A 36 -3.24 8.43 -6.34
C ASP A 36 -2.23 7.64 -5.52
N ILE A 37 -2.00 6.40 -5.93
CA ILE A 37 -1.05 5.50 -5.28
C ILE A 37 0.37 6.04 -5.51
N ARG A 38 1.02 6.44 -4.41
CA ARG A 38 2.40 6.91 -4.37
C ARG A 38 3.40 5.77 -4.32
N MET A 39 3.09 4.72 -3.56
CA MET A 39 3.95 3.56 -3.43
C MET A 39 3.16 2.32 -3.05
N ILE A 40 3.71 1.16 -3.45
CA ILE A 40 3.30 -0.15 -2.98
C ILE A 40 4.50 -0.88 -2.41
N THR A 41 4.35 -1.53 -1.26
CA THR A 41 5.42 -2.26 -0.56
C THR A 41 4.95 -3.64 -0.13
N ASP A 42 5.70 -4.67 -0.47
CA ASP A 42 5.43 -6.01 0.05
C ASP A 42 5.76 -6.08 1.54
N TYR A 43 4.83 -6.62 2.32
CA TYR A 43 4.99 -6.81 3.75
C TYR A 43 4.25 -8.05 4.25
N ARG A 44 5.00 -9.00 4.83
CA ARG A 44 4.47 -10.24 5.44
C ARG A 44 3.45 -11.02 4.57
N GLY A 45 3.71 -11.11 3.27
CA GLY A 45 2.82 -11.79 2.31
C GLY A 45 1.62 -10.95 1.85
N GLY A 46 1.51 -9.71 2.32
CA GLY A 46 0.55 -8.72 1.86
C GLY A 46 1.22 -7.52 1.18
N ILE A 47 0.40 -6.51 0.89
CA ILE A 47 0.79 -5.28 0.21
C ILE A 47 0.34 -4.06 1.02
N ILE A 48 1.28 -3.16 1.25
CA ILE A 48 1.02 -1.84 1.82
C ILE A 48 0.92 -0.85 0.67
N MET A 49 -0.14 -0.06 0.64
CA MET A 49 -0.39 0.95 -0.39
C MET A 49 -0.53 2.32 0.28
N ALA A 50 0.33 3.27 -0.11
CA ALA A 50 0.26 4.65 0.37
C ALA A 50 -0.15 5.58 -0.78
N GLU A 51 -1.01 6.54 -0.47
CA GLU A 51 -1.49 7.58 -1.39
C GLU A 51 -0.61 8.85 -1.29
N PHE A 52 -0.85 9.83 -2.16
CA PHE A 52 -0.18 11.14 -2.13
C PHE A 52 -0.82 12.14 -1.15
N ASP A 53 -1.83 11.75 -0.38
CA ASP A 53 -2.45 12.58 0.66
C ASP A 53 -2.02 12.14 2.07
N ASP A 54 -2.50 12.84 3.09
CA ASP A 54 -2.17 12.60 4.51
C ASP A 54 -3.00 11.45 5.13
N THR A 55 -3.53 10.53 4.31
CA THR A 55 -4.27 9.36 4.81
C THR A 55 -3.33 8.25 5.29
N TYR A 56 -3.83 7.39 6.18
CA TYR A 56 -3.08 6.20 6.58
C TYR A 56 -2.92 5.25 5.37
N PRO A 57 -1.71 4.73 5.12
CA PRO A 57 -1.54 3.63 4.18
C PRO A 57 -2.45 2.46 4.55
N ILE A 58 -2.89 1.70 3.54
CA ILE A 58 -3.69 0.50 3.75
C ILE A 58 -2.81 -0.74 3.60
N TRP A 59 -3.00 -1.74 4.46
CA TRP A 59 -2.32 -3.03 4.38
C TRP A 59 -3.33 -4.15 4.11
N ILE A 60 -3.16 -4.82 2.97
CA ILE A 60 -4.03 -5.92 2.52
C ILE A 60 -3.20 -7.20 2.50
N ASP A 61 -3.67 -8.23 3.19
CA ASP A 61 -3.05 -9.55 3.26
C ASP A 61 -3.26 -10.34 1.95
N ASP A 62 -2.49 -11.41 1.76
CA ASP A 62 -2.61 -12.39 0.67
C ASP A 62 -2.50 -11.84 -0.76
N VAL A 63 -2.04 -10.60 -0.91
CA VAL A 63 -1.79 -9.97 -2.21
C VAL A 63 -0.45 -9.26 -2.15
N THR A 64 0.42 -9.52 -3.11
CA THR A 64 1.73 -8.84 -3.25
C THR A 64 1.70 -7.86 -4.42
N ARG A 65 2.72 -7.00 -4.51
CA ARG A 65 2.91 -6.13 -5.68
C ARG A 65 3.12 -6.91 -6.98
N THR A 66 3.64 -8.14 -6.90
CA THR A 66 3.85 -9.01 -8.08
C THR A 66 2.51 -9.50 -8.63
N ASP A 67 1.56 -9.86 -7.77
CA ASP A 67 0.23 -10.33 -8.17
C ASP A 67 -0.56 -9.27 -8.95
N ILE A 68 -0.35 -8.00 -8.59
CA ILE A 68 -0.92 -6.85 -9.32
C ILE A 68 0.01 -6.29 -10.40
N GLY A 69 1.13 -6.95 -10.69
CA GLY A 69 2.07 -6.57 -11.76
C GLY A 69 2.70 -5.20 -11.57
N PHE A 70 3.05 -4.83 -10.35
CA PHE A 70 3.71 -3.57 -9.98
C PHE A 70 2.97 -2.31 -10.47
N ASN A 71 1.64 -2.38 -10.57
CA ASN A 71 0.84 -1.37 -11.28
C ASN A 71 -0.04 -0.52 -10.34
N ALA A 72 0.17 0.79 -10.34
CA ALA A 72 -0.58 1.75 -9.51
C ALA A 72 -2.10 1.74 -9.76
N GLN A 73 -2.55 1.55 -11.01
CA GLN A 73 -3.99 1.51 -11.32
C GLN A 73 -4.65 0.23 -10.80
N LYS A 74 -3.94 -0.91 -10.86
CA LYS A 74 -4.41 -2.16 -10.24
C LYS A 74 -4.41 -2.05 -8.71
N ALA A 75 -3.40 -1.44 -8.11
CA ALA A 75 -3.37 -1.13 -6.67
C ALA A 75 -4.58 -0.28 -6.24
N LYS A 76 -4.87 0.79 -6.99
CA LYS A 76 -6.03 1.67 -6.74
C LYS A 76 -7.36 0.91 -6.85
N LYS A 77 -7.49 0.01 -7.83
CA LYS A 77 -8.67 -0.85 -7.98
C LYS A 77 -8.81 -1.84 -6.82
N LEU A 78 -7.72 -2.43 -6.36
CA LEU A 78 -7.69 -3.33 -5.21
C LEU A 78 -8.14 -2.60 -3.94
N LYS A 79 -7.55 -1.44 -3.62
CA LYS A 79 -7.93 -0.64 -2.45
C LYS A 79 -9.43 -0.36 -2.37
N ARG A 80 -10.05 0.02 -3.49
CA ARG A 80 -11.50 0.30 -3.58
C ARG A 80 -12.41 -0.88 -3.22
N GLN A 81 -11.90 -2.11 -3.19
CA GLN A 81 -12.68 -3.28 -2.75
C GLN A 81 -12.81 -3.35 -1.22
N PHE A 82 -12.04 -2.54 -0.50
CA PHE A 82 -11.99 -2.49 0.96
C PHE A 82 -12.40 -1.10 1.52
N GLU A 83 -12.92 -0.23 0.65
CA GLU A 83 -13.65 1.01 1.01
C GLU A 83 -15.13 0.71 1.21
#